data_AF-A0A7S2FVQ7-F1
#
_entry.id   AF-A0A7S2FVQ7-F1
#
_cell.length_a   1.000
_cell.length_b   1.000
_cell.length_c   1.000
_cell.angle_alpha   90.00
_cell.angle_beta   90.00
_cell.angle_gamma   90.00
#
_symmetry.space_group_name_H-M   'P 1'
#
loop_
_entity.id
_entity.type
_entity.pdbx_description
1 polymer ?
#
loop_
_entity_poly.entity_id
_entity_poly.type
_entity_poly.pdbx_seq_one_letter_code
_entity_poly.pdbx_strand_id
1 'polypeptide(L)'
;LNASPRARELVEQGDYCRRLNLRGVDLNRNWDQQWSSNRSVGGSGGPHPFSEPETRLIRQIVEGYQPTLFLSVHSGTRGLYMPWAYEVNQSLSNKQEAMMGVLRAVD
;
A
#
# COMPACT_ATOMS: atom_id res chain seq x y z
N LEU A 1 -8.27 8.46 4.76
CA LEU A 1 -7.65 9.34 3.74
C LEU A 1 -7.64 8.60 2.41
N ASN A 2 -8.08 9.22 1.31
CA ASN A 2 -7.86 8.65 -0.03
C ASN A 2 -6.40 8.92 -0.43
N ALA A 3 -5.61 7.86 -0.61
CA ALA A 3 -4.18 7.96 -0.92
C ALA A 3 -3.87 8.33 -2.38
N SER A 4 -4.86 8.30 -3.30
CA SER A 4 -4.67 8.63 -4.73
C SER A 4 -5.88 9.37 -5.30
N PRO A 5 -6.23 10.57 -4.78
CA PRO A 5 -7.48 11.23 -5.10
C PRO A 5 -7.61 11.59 -6.59
N ARG A 6 -6.54 12.08 -7.21
CA ARG A 6 -6.58 12.47 -8.63
C ARG A 6 -6.69 11.29 -9.59
N ALA A 7 -6.08 10.15 -9.26
CA ALA A 7 -6.24 8.96 -10.09
C ALA A 7 -7.64 8.34 -9.90
N ARG A 8 -8.23 8.51 -8.72
CA ARG A 8 -9.61 8.10 -8.44
C ARG A 8 -10.62 8.84 -9.33
N GLU A 9 -10.41 10.13 -9.60
CA GLU A 9 -11.25 10.89 -10.54
C GLU A 9 -11.30 10.23 -11.93
N LEU A 10 -10.18 9.70 -12.44
CA LEU A 10 -10.14 9.00 -13.73
C LEU A 10 -10.89 7.66 -13.69
N VAL A 11 -10.79 6.91 -12.58
CA VAL A 11 -11.57 5.68 -12.36
C VAL A 11 -13.07 5.98 -12.42
N GLU A 12 -13.49 7.07 -11.80
CA GLU A 12 -14.89 7.52 -11.78
C GLU A 12 -15.39 8.02 -13.14
N GLN A 13 -14.48 8.33 -14.06
CA GLN A 13 -14.76 8.72 -15.45
C GLN A 13 -14.67 7.56 -16.45
N GLY A 14 -14.42 6.33 -15.98
CA GLY A 14 -14.43 5.12 -16.82
C GLY A 14 -13.08 4.44 -17.03
N ASP A 15 -11.98 4.98 -16.50
CA ASP A 15 -10.68 4.29 -16.46
C ASP A 15 -10.65 3.26 -15.31
N TYR A 16 -11.56 2.27 -15.35
CA TYR A 16 -11.83 1.38 -14.22
C TYR A 16 -10.64 0.52 -13.78
N CYS A 17 -9.70 0.27 -14.70
CA CYS A 17 -8.50 -0.52 -14.42
C CYS A 17 -7.33 0.33 -13.89
N ARG A 18 -7.53 1.64 -13.68
CA ARG A 18 -6.47 2.53 -13.22
C ARG A 18 -5.99 2.16 -11.81
N ARG A 19 -4.75 1.72 -11.73
CA ARG A 19 -4.03 1.43 -10.48
C ARG A 19 -3.04 2.53 -10.10
N LEU A 20 -2.29 3.02 -11.08
CA LEU A 20 -1.18 3.95 -10.87
C LEU A 20 -1.69 5.37 -10.70
N ASN A 21 -0.92 6.21 -10.01
CA ASN A 21 -1.28 7.62 -9.89
C ASN A 21 -1.16 8.35 -11.26
N LEU A 22 -1.39 9.66 -11.30
CA LEU A 22 -1.33 10.43 -12.55
C LEU A 22 0.05 10.41 -13.23
N ARG A 23 1.13 10.16 -12.50
CA ARG A 23 2.50 10.04 -13.05
C ARG A 23 2.90 8.61 -13.39
N GLY A 24 1.97 7.66 -13.32
CA GLY A 24 2.26 6.25 -13.60
C GLY A 24 3.11 5.58 -12.52
N VAL A 25 3.06 6.08 -11.28
CA VAL A 25 3.76 5.50 -10.12
C VAL A 25 2.79 4.66 -9.30
N ASP A 26 3.24 3.48 -8.87
CA ASP A 26 2.55 2.66 -7.89
C ASP A 26 2.86 3.19 -6.49
N LEU A 27 1.88 3.83 -5.85
CA LEU A 27 2.04 4.42 -4.52
C LEU A 27 2.33 3.37 -3.45
N ASN A 28 1.96 2.10 -3.66
CA ASN A 28 2.29 1.00 -2.75
C ASN A 28 3.72 0.44 -2.99
N ARG A 29 4.50 1.06 -3.88
CA ARG A 29 5.93 0.79 -4.12
C ARG A 29 6.80 2.04 -3.94
N ASN A 30 6.19 3.19 -3.64
CA ASN A 30 6.88 4.48 -3.53
C ASN A 30 7.37 4.81 -2.10
N TRP A 31 7.43 3.81 -1.23
CA TRP A 31 7.98 3.91 0.13
C TRP A 31 9.47 3.59 0.14
N ASP A 32 10.21 3.98 1.18
CA ASP A 32 11.65 3.74 1.32
C ASP A 32 12.03 2.31 1.71
N GLN A 33 11.08 1.56 2.27
CA GLN A 33 11.24 0.17 2.65
C GLN A 33 11.55 -0.71 1.42
N GLN A 34 12.80 -1.19 1.31
CA GLN A 34 13.30 -2.04 0.21
C GLN A 34 12.91 -1.51 -1.18
N TRP A 35 13.01 -0.19 -1.34
CA TRP A 35 12.66 0.47 -2.58
C TRP A 35 13.57 0.03 -3.73
N SER A 36 12.96 -0.09 -4.93
CA SER A 36 13.69 -0.34 -6.16
C SER A 36 13.14 0.54 -7.29
N SER A 37 14.04 1.05 -8.12
CA SER A 37 13.70 1.75 -9.37
C SER A 37 13.12 0.80 -10.42
N ASN A 38 13.32 -0.51 -10.27
CA ASN A 38 12.86 -1.50 -11.24
C ASN A 38 11.34 -1.62 -11.23
N ARG A 39 10.75 -1.72 -12.43
CA ARG A 39 9.32 -2.01 -12.57
C ARG A 39 9.07 -3.45 -12.12
N SER A 40 8.45 -3.60 -10.96
CA SER A 40 7.86 -4.88 -10.54
C SER A 40 6.59 -5.17 -11.32
N VAL A 41 6.14 -6.43 -11.32
CA VAL A 41 4.77 -6.78 -11.77
C VAL A 41 3.78 -5.97 -10.91
N GLY A 42 3.15 -4.97 -11.52
CA GLY A 42 2.24 -4.04 -10.84
C GLY A 42 2.61 -2.56 -10.89
N GLY A 43 3.83 -2.21 -11.32
CA GLY A 43 4.25 -0.81 -11.54
C GLY A 43 5.63 -0.46 -10.98
N SER A 44 6.11 0.74 -11.31
CA SER A 44 7.32 1.34 -10.74
C SER A 44 6.99 2.05 -9.42
N GLY A 45 7.92 1.98 -8.45
CA GLY A 45 7.91 2.82 -7.26
C GLY A 45 8.37 4.27 -7.50
N GLY A 46 8.45 4.73 -8.75
CA GLY A 46 8.90 6.09 -9.09
C GLY A 46 10.42 6.20 -9.26
N PRO A 47 10.97 7.43 -9.41
CA PRO A 47 12.41 7.66 -9.59
C PRO A 47 13.25 7.52 -8.31
N HIS A 48 12.64 7.70 -7.13
CA HIS A 48 13.25 7.52 -5.80
C HIS A 48 12.15 7.31 -4.74
N PRO A 49 12.47 6.82 -3.53
CA PRO A 49 11.51 6.74 -2.43
C PRO A 49 10.84 8.09 -2.18
N PHE A 50 9.54 8.05 -1.85
CA PHE A 50 8.73 9.23 -1.57
C PHE A 50 8.82 10.33 -2.64
N SER A 51 9.01 9.95 -3.91
CA SER A 51 8.94 10.90 -5.03
C SER A 51 7.54 11.49 -5.20
N GLU A 52 6.49 10.79 -4.75
CA GLU A 52 5.12 11.24 -4.93
C GLU A 52 4.64 12.14 -3.77
N PRO A 53 3.94 13.26 -4.03
CA PRO A 53 3.39 14.10 -2.97
C PRO A 53 2.37 13.33 -2.11
N GLU A 54 1.65 12.37 -2.70
CA GLU A 54 0.69 11.53 -1.98
C GLU A 54 1.34 10.74 -0.85
N THR A 55 2.46 10.05 -1.12
CA THR A 55 3.19 9.28 -0.11
C THR A 55 3.93 10.17 0.88
N ARG A 56 4.48 11.31 0.43
CA ARG A 56 5.10 12.31 1.33
C ARG A 56 4.11 12.87 2.34
N LEU A 57 2.88 13.16 1.93
CA LEU A 57 1.85 13.67 2.83
C LEU A 57 1.47 12.62 3.88
N ILE A 58 1.26 11.37 3.47
CA ILE A 58 0.95 10.29 4.42
C ILE A 58 2.11 10.10 5.40
N ARG A 59 3.36 10.10 4.92
CA ARG A 59 4.55 10.04 5.76
C ARG A 59 4.57 11.16 6.81
N GLN A 60 4.35 12.41 6.41
CA GLN A 60 4.31 13.55 7.32
C GLN A 60 3.22 13.40 8.39
N ILE A 61 2.04 12.90 8.01
CA ILE A 61 0.94 12.63 8.96
C ILE A 61 1.35 11.54 9.95
N VAL A 62 1.93 10.44 9.48
CA VAL A 62 2.34 9.31 10.34
C VAL A 62 3.48 9.72 11.28
N GLU A 63 4.49 10.44 10.79
CA GLU A 63 5.62 10.94 11.60
C GLU A 63 5.15 11.97 12.64
N GLY A 64 4.18 12.83 12.29
CA GLY A 64 3.63 13.84 13.20
C GLY A 64 2.65 13.28 14.24
N TYR A 65 1.78 12.36 13.83
CA TYR A 65 0.74 11.79 14.70
C TYR A 65 1.23 10.60 15.54
N GLN A 66 2.21 9.84 15.05
CA GLN A 66 2.73 8.62 15.67
C GLN A 66 1.63 7.60 16.04
N PRO A 67 0.89 7.09 15.04
CA PRO A 67 -0.20 6.16 15.30
C PRO A 67 0.30 4.82 15.89
N THR A 68 -0.47 4.24 16.79
CA THR A 68 -0.26 2.86 17.27
C THR A 68 -0.51 1.82 16.17
N LEU A 69 -1.34 2.17 15.17
CA LEU A 69 -1.74 1.26 14.10
C LEU A 69 -1.77 1.97 12.74
N PHE A 70 -1.17 1.35 11.73
CA PHE A 70 -1.26 1.76 10.33
C PHE A 70 -2.02 0.69 9.53
N LEU A 71 -3.18 1.05 8.99
CA LEU A 71 -4.00 0.18 8.14
C LEU A 71 -4.05 0.73 6.72
N SER A 72 -3.65 -0.08 5.75
CA SER A 72 -3.87 0.17 4.32
C SER A 72 -4.91 -0.80 3.79
N VAL A 73 -5.98 -0.28 3.21
CA VAL A 73 -7.10 -1.09 2.69
C VAL A 73 -6.95 -1.24 1.18
N HIS A 74 -6.99 -2.48 0.71
CA HIS A 74 -6.94 -2.85 -0.70
C HIS A 74 -8.11 -3.82 -1.02
N SER A 75 -8.41 -4.01 -2.30
CA SER A 75 -9.48 -4.91 -2.77
C SER A 75 -9.01 -5.85 -3.88
N GLY A 76 -9.80 -6.88 -4.17
CA GLY A 76 -9.55 -7.87 -5.21
C GLY A 76 -9.12 -9.25 -4.68
N THR A 77 -8.68 -9.33 -3.43
CA THR A 77 -8.39 -10.59 -2.74
C THR A 77 -8.84 -10.48 -1.28
N ARG A 78 -9.48 -11.53 -0.75
CA ARG A 78 -9.83 -11.59 0.67
C ARG A 78 -8.59 -11.97 1.46
N GLY A 79 -8.07 -11.05 2.26
CA GLY A 79 -6.88 -11.30 3.07
C GLY A 79 -6.58 -10.16 4.03
N LEU A 80 -5.92 -10.51 5.13
CA LEU A 80 -5.35 -9.59 6.11
C LEU A 80 -3.87 -9.93 6.20
N TYR A 81 -3.06 -8.92 5.98
CA TYR A 81 -1.61 -9.06 5.85
C TYR A 81 -0.93 -8.14 6.87
N MET A 82 0.24 -8.57 7.32
CA MET A 82 1.10 -7.78 8.19
C MET A 82 2.54 -7.88 7.71
N PRO A 83 3.43 -6.97 8.16
CA PRO A 83 4.84 -7.05 7.81
C PRO A 83 5.46 -8.42 8.20
N TRP A 84 6.42 -8.92 7.43
CA TRP A 84 7.04 -8.27 6.27
C TRP A 84 6.52 -8.84 4.94
N ALA A 85 6.43 -7.99 3.91
CA ALA A 85 6.03 -8.42 2.57
C ALA A 85 7.20 -8.90 1.69
N TYR A 86 8.43 -8.55 2.06
CA TYR A 86 9.64 -8.77 1.25
C TYR A 86 10.60 -9.83 1.84
N GLU A 87 10.51 -10.09 3.14
CA GLU A 87 11.32 -11.07 3.85
C GLU A 87 10.48 -12.32 4.16
N VAL A 88 10.86 -13.45 3.57
CA VAL A 88 10.16 -14.74 3.76
C VAL A 88 10.62 -15.46 5.04
N ASN A 89 11.76 -15.07 5.62
CA ASN A 89 12.46 -15.87 6.62
C ASN A 89 12.06 -15.59 8.09
N GLN A 90 10.93 -14.92 8.31
CA GLN A 90 10.37 -14.76 9.66
C GLN A 90 9.19 -15.72 9.80
N SER A 91 9.23 -16.58 10.82
CA SER A 91 8.12 -17.50 11.14
C SER A 91 6.83 -16.71 11.39
N LEU A 92 5.96 -16.64 10.39
CA LEU A 92 4.68 -15.93 10.41
C LEU A 92 3.50 -16.83 10.77
N SER A 93 3.70 -18.14 10.98
CA SER A 93 2.61 -19.12 11.12
C SER A 93 1.61 -18.74 12.22
N ASN A 94 2.10 -18.39 13.41
CA ASN A 94 1.25 -18.03 14.55
C ASN A 94 0.55 -16.68 14.35
N LYS A 95 1.13 -15.79 13.54
CA LYS A 95 0.56 -14.46 13.24
C LYS A 95 -0.50 -14.54 12.14
N GLN A 96 -0.30 -15.41 11.15
CA GLN A 96 -1.28 -15.66 10.08
C GLN A 96 -2.58 -16.23 10.63
N GLU A 97 -2.51 -17.18 11.57
CA GLU A 97 -3.71 -17.75 12.20
C GLU A 97 -4.52 -16.69 12.95
N ALA A 98 -3.85 -15.84 13.74
CA ALA A 98 -4.49 -14.74 14.44
C ALA A 98 -5.17 -13.74 13.47
N MET A 99 -4.49 -13.38 12.37
CA MET A 99 -5.08 -12.52 11.33
C MET A 99 -6.32 -13.15 10.67
N MET A 100 -6.27 -14.46 10.39
CA MET A 100 -7.43 -15.18 9.86
C MET A 100 -8.56 -15.30 10.89
N GLY A 101 -8.25 -15.35 12.18
CA GLY A 101 -9.23 -15.27 13.26
C GLY A 101 -10.00 -13.95 13.23
N VAL A 102 -9.29 -12.81 13.09
CA VAL A 102 -9.92 -11.50 12.96
C VAL A 102 -10.84 -11.45 11.74
N LEU A 103 -10.37 -11.91 10.58
CA LEU A 103 -11.19 -11.92 9.36
C LEU A 103 -12.46 -12.76 9.48
N ARG A 104 -12.44 -13.86 10.24
CA ARG A 104 -13.63 -14.68 10.47
C ARG A 104 -14.61 -14.07 11.47
N ALA A 105 -14.13 -13.28 12.42
CA ALA A 105 -14.97 -12.66 13.45
C ALA A 105 -15.75 -11.43 12.95
N VAL A 106 -15.35 -10.87 11.81
CA VAL A 106 -15.98 -9.68 11.21
C VAL A 106 -16.84 -10.01 9.98
N ASP A 107 -16.98 -11.29 9.65
CA ASP A 107 -18.02 -11.79 8.74
C ASP A 107 -19.35 -11.96 9.50
#